data_AF-A0A914IR23-F1
#
_entry.id   AF-A0A914IR23-F1
#
_cell.length_a   1.000
_cell.length_b   1.000
_cell.length_c   1.000
_cell.angle_alpha   90.00
_cell.angle_beta   90.00
_cell.angle_gamma   90.00
#
_symmetry.space_group_name_H-M   'P 1'
#
loop_
_entity.id
_entity.type
_entity.pdbx_description
1 polymer ?
#
loop_
_entity_poly.entity_id
_entity_poly.type
_entity_poly.pdbx_seq_one_letter_code
_entity_poly.pdbx_strand_id
1 'polypeptide(L)'
;MAALFKAFVLICIIGTTLAAFEPLDYKDCKSTFKITKVEADGCPKESQKCVFKRGSKPTIKIAFVPDRDLPSMKATVRSKMSGGSAFTTFNLSPDDTYEYVQSVEIADTYPVVDDVQVNWALTDADESTKEVCIVFLAKVIE
;
A
#
# COMPACT_ATOMS: atom_id res chain seq x y z
N MET A 1 51.83 -25.15 -27.16
CA MET A 1 51.03 -23.91 -27.38
C MET A 1 49.85 -24.32 -28.27
N ALA A 2 48.57 -24.17 -27.97
CA ALA A 2 47.84 -23.51 -26.89
C ALA A 2 46.49 -24.25 -26.74
N ALA A 3 46.01 -24.42 -25.51
CA ALA A 3 44.68 -24.96 -25.24
C ALA A 3 43.63 -23.87 -25.47
N LEU A 4 42.74 -24.07 -26.45
CA LEU A 4 41.60 -23.18 -26.72
C LEU A 4 40.45 -23.58 -25.78
N PHE A 5 40.44 -23.04 -24.56
CA PHE A 5 39.29 -23.08 -23.66
C PHE A 5 38.24 -22.08 -24.16
N LYS A 6 37.22 -22.57 -24.89
CA LYS A 6 36.02 -21.78 -25.21
C LYS A 6 35.24 -21.53 -23.92
N ALA A 7 35.42 -20.35 -23.34
CA ALA A 7 34.60 -19.86 -22.24
C ALA A 7 33.17 -19.61 -22.76
N PHE A 8 32.25 -20.53 -22.44
CA PHE A 8 30.82 -20.34 -22.63
C PHE A 8 30.31 -19.47 -21.48
N VAL A 9 30.29 -18.15 -21.69
CA VAL A 9 29.74 -17.18 -20.71
C VAL A 9 28.22 -17.34 -20.72
N LEU A 10 27.70 -18.12 -19.77
CA LEU A 10 26.28 -18.23 -19.49
C LEU A 10 25.84 -16.94 -18.77
N ILE A 11 25.33 -15.96 -19.53
CA ILE A 11 24.73 -14.74 -18.98
C ILE A 11 23.37 -15.14 -18.36
N CYS A 12 23.36 -15.44 -17.06
CA CYS A 12 22.13 -15.54 -16.28
C CYS A 12 21.55 -14.14 -16.09
N ILE A 13 20.57 -13.77 -16.92
CA ILE A 13 19.70 -12.63 -16.65
C ILE A 13 18.78 -13.04 -15.49
N ILE A 14 19.24 -12.81 -14.26
CA ILE A 14 18.39 -12.93 -13.08
C ILE A 14 17.40 -11.78 -13.18
N GLY A 15 16.20 -12.06 -13.71
CA GLY A 15 15.09 -11.13 -13.73
C GLY A 15 14.65 -10.86 -12.30
N THR A 16 15.25 -9.88 -11.64
CA THR A 16 14.71 -9.31 -10.41
C THR A 16 13.40 -8.64 -10.75
N THR A 17 12.28 -9.29 -10.47
CA THR A 17 10.97 -8.65 -10.46
C THR A 17 10.99 -7.61 -9.35
N LEU A 18 11.29 -6.36 -9.71
CA LEU A 18 11.03 -5.22 -8.83
C LEU A 18 9.52 -5.22 -8.59
N ALA A 19 9.09 -5.35 -7.33
CA ALA A 19 7.70 -5.14 -6.98
C ALA A 19 7.36 -3.69 -7.34
N ALA A 20 6.71 -3.52 -8.50
CA ALA A 20 6.30 -2.22 -8.98
C ALA A 20 5.08 -1.77 -8.17
N PHE A 21 5.13 -0.54 -7.66
CA PHE A 21 3.94 0.13 -7.16
C PHE A 21 3.03 0.44 -8.34
N GLU A 22 1.79 -0.02 -8.25
CA GLU A 22 0.80 0.18 -9.28
C GLU A 22 -0.33 1.08 -8.75
N PRO A 23 -0.90 1.96 -9.60
CA PRO A 23 -2.08 2.74 -9.24
C PRO A 23 -3.22 1.82 -8.80
N LEU A 24 -3.84 2.19 -7.69
CA LEU A 24 -4.96 1.47 -7.09
C LEU A 24 -6.25 2.24 -7.33
N ASP A 25 -7.30 1.56 -7.79
CA ASP A 25 -8.66 2.09 -7.76
C ASP A 25 -9.18 2.17 -6.32
N TYR A 26 -9.63 3.35 -5.91
CA TYR A 26 -10.17 3.58 -4.58
C TYR A 26 -11.38 4.51 -4.60
N LYS A 27 -12.20 4.39 -3.56
CA LYS A 27 -13.25 5.35 -3.24
C LYS A 27 -12.79 6.22 -2.08
N ASP A 28 -12.79 7.53 -2.27
CA ASP A 28 -12.63 8.49 -1.18
C ASP A 28 -13.85 8.44 -0.25
N CYS A 29 -13.61 8.23 1.05
CA CYS A 29 -14.65 8.16 2.09
C CYS A 29 -14.80 9.43 2.93
N LYS A 30 -14.68 10.59 2.27
CA LYS A 30 -14.81 11.95 2.82
C LYS A 30 -13.54 12.42 3.53
N SER A 31 -12.42 12.32 2.82
CA SER A 31 -11.14 12.89 3.23
C SER A 31 -11.24 14.41 3.35
N THR A 32 -10.68 14.98 4.41
CA THR A 32 -10.47 16.43 4.51
C THR A 32 -9.36 16.88 3.56
N PHE A 33 -8.24 16.16 3.56
CA PHE A 33 -7.09 16.43 2.71
C PHE A 33 -7.31 15.90 1.30
N LYS A 34 -6.69 16.58 0.34
CA LYS A 34 -6.78 16.22 -1.07
C LYS A 34 -5.86 15.04 -1.35
N ILE A 35 -6.43 13.87 -1.64
CA ILE A 35 -5.66 12.72 -2.11
C ILE A 35 -5.27 12.95 -3.58
N THR A 36 -3.98 12.84 -3.89
CA THR A 36 -3.45 13.03 -5.25
C THR A 36 -3.10 11.72 -5.92
N LYS A 37 -2.72 10.69 -5.15
CA LYS A 37 -2.33 9.39 -5.69
C LYS A 37 -2.49 8.30 -4.64
N VAL A 38 -2.90 7.11 -5.06
CA VAL A 38 -2.85 5.91 -4.25
C VAL A 38 -2.24 4.79 -5.08
N GLU A 39 -1.23 4.15 -4.51
CA GLU A 39 -0.50 3.06 -5.15
C GLU A 39 -0.28 1.93 -4.16
N ALA A 40 -0.11 0.73 -4.68
CA ALA A 40 0.17 -0.44 -3.88
C ALA A 40 0.95 -1.45 -4.70
N ASP A 41 1.76 -2.26 -4.02
CA ASP A 41 2.21 -3.51 -4.61
C ASP A 41 1.08 -4.56 -4.53
N GLY A 42 1.09 -5.52 -5.45
CA GLY A 42 0.05 -6.56 -5.49
C GLY A 42 -1.32 -6.09 -6.00
N CYS A 43 -1.44 -4.88 -6.56
CA CYS A 43 -2.68 -4.42 -7.20
C CYS A 43 -2.47 -4.30 -8.72
N PRO A 44 -2.67 -5.39 -9.49
CA PRO A 44 -2.42 -5.37 -10.92
C PRO A 44 -3.41 -4.45 -11.67
N LYS A 45 -2.91 -3.68 -12.65
CA LYS A 45 -3.71 -2.70 -13.42
C LYS A 45 -4.99 -3.27 -14.05
N GLU A 46 -4.96 -4.53 -14.43
CA GLU A 46 -6.08 -5.22 -15.09
C GLU A 46 -7.15 -5.72 -14.08
N SER A 47 -6.94 -5.51 -12.78
CA SER A 47 -7.86 -5.94 -11.74
C SER A 47 -8.38 -4.77 -10.93
N GLN A 48 -9.70 -4.74 -10.75
CA GLN A 48 -10.35 -3.84 -9.80
C GLN A 48 -10.08 -4.20 -8.33
N LYS A 49 -9.36 -5.31 -8.07
CA LYS A 49 -9.05 -5.80 -6.73
C LYS A 49 -7.56 -6.03 -6.57
N CYS A 50 -7.03 -5.60 -5.44
CA CYS A 50 -5.70 -6.02 -5.02
C CYS A 50 -5.65 -7.52 -4.74
N VAL A 51 -4.54 -8.16 -5.07
CA VAL A 51 -4.30 -9.58 -4.87
C VAL A 51 -3.25 -9.75 -3.78
N PHE A 52 -3.70 -10.05 -2.58
CA PHE A 52 -2.85 -10.22 -1.42
C PHE A 52 -2.58 -11.69 -1.16
N LYS A 53 -1.31 -12.06 -1.14
CA LYS A 53 -0.88 -13.42 -0.87
C LYS A 53 -0.72 -13.64 0.63
N ARG A 54 -1.12 -14.80 1.14
CA ARG A 54 -0.73 -15.24 2.49
C ARG A 54 0.79 -15.24 2.65
N GLY A 55 1.25 -14.91 3.85
CA GLY A 55 2.67 -14.77 4.19
C GLY A 55 3.36 -13.58 3.51
N SER A 56 2.63 -12.76 2.76
CA SER A 56 3.19 -11.56 2.11
C SER A 56 3.00 -10.31 2.95
N LYS A 57 3.73 -9.26 2.57
CA LYS A 57 3.72 -7.97 3.24
C LYS A 57 3.51 -6.85 2.23
N PRO A 58 2.30 -6.74 1.63
CA PRO A 58 2.00 -5.67 0.69
C PRO A 58 2.19 -4.29 1.35
N THR A 59 2.64 -3.34 0.54
CA THR A 59 2.91 -1.95 0.86
C THR A 59 1.96 -1.04 0.10
N ILE A 60 1.28 -0.17 0.84
CA ILE A 60 0.39 0.87 0.32
C ILE A 60 1.11 2.22 0.43
N LYS A 61 1.02 3.01 -0.64
CA LYS A 61 1.48 4.40 -0.71
C LYS A 61 0.29 5.31 -0.99
N ILE A 62 0.15 6.36 -0.18
CA ILE A 62 -0.89 7.38 -0.33
C ILE A 62 -0.22 8.74 -0.40
N ALA A 63 -0.37 9.42 -1.54
CA ALA A 63 0.03 10.81 -1.71
C ALA A 63 -1.15 11.74 -1.47
N PHE A 64 -0.96 12.77 -0.66
CA PHE A 64 -2.00 13.75 -0.34
C PHE A 64 -1.41 15.14 -0.07
N VAL A 65 -2.26 16.16 -0.18
CA VAL A 65 -1.94 17.55 0.13
C VAL A 65 -2.80 17.99 1.31
N PRO A 66 -2.21 18.35 2.46
CA PRO A 66 -2.93 18.87 3.61
C PRO A 66 -3.33 20.33 3.38
N ASP A 67 -4.45 20.74 3.97
CA ASP A 67 -4.93 22.12 3.96
C ASP A 67 -4.57 22.90 5.23
N ARG A 68 -3.99 22.22 6.23
CA ARG A 68 -3.57 22.78 7.52
C ARG A 68 -2.41 22.00 8.11
N ASP A 69 -1.67 22.63 9.02
CA ASP A 69 -0.62 21.97 9.79
C ASP A 69 -1.20 20.91 10.72
N LEU A 70 -0.54 19.76 10.81
CA LEU A 70 -0.84 18.71 11.80
C LEU A 70 0.47 18.10 12.33
N PRO A 71 0.64 17.99 13.66
CA PRO A 71 1.86 17.47 14.27
C PRO A 71 1.96 15.93 14.21
N SER A 72 0.83 15.23 14.09
CA SER A 72 0.81 13.77 14.05
C SER A 72 -0.50 13.25 13.48
N MET A 73 -0.47 12.10 12.81
CA MET A 73 -1.68 11.39 12.35
C MET A 73 -1.64 9.90 12.67
N LYS A 74 -2.75 9.33 13.11
CA LYS A 74 -2.92 7.91 13.36
C LYS A 74 -3.45 7.20 12.10
N ALA A 75 -2.82 6.09 11.72
CA ALA A 75 -3.33 5.25 10.64
C ALA A 75 -4.19 4.09 11.18
N THR A 76 -5.40 3.94 10.64
CA THR A 76 -6.31 2.86 11.01
C THR A 76 -6.70 2.08 9.77
N VAL A 77 -6.52 0.76 9.82
CA VAL A 77 -6.80 -0.16 8.71
C VAL A 77 -7.86 -1.16 9.14
N ARG A 78 -9.10 -0.93 8.71
CA ARG A 78 -10.23 -1.82 9.03
C ARG A 78 -10.60 -2.59 7.77
N SER A 79 -10.30 -3.88 7.75
CA SER A 79 -10.92 -4.78 6.79
C SER A 79 -12.19 -5.38 7.40
N LYS A 80 -13.15 -5.79 6.56
CA LYS A 80 -14.35 -6.51 7.03
C LYS A 80 -14.02 -7.91 7.59
N MET A 81 -12.76 -8.34 7.58
CA MET A 81 -12.29 -9.64 8.06
C MET A 81 -11.27 -9.58 9.21
N SER A 82 -10.59 -8.45 9.40
CA SER A 82 -9.68 -8.19 10.52
C SER A 82 -9.46 -6.69 10.72
N GLY A 83 -9.43 -6.25 11.99
CA GLY A 83 -9.15 -4.87 12.39
C GLY A 83 -7.71 -4.72 12.82
N GLY A 84 -6.94 -3.87 12.13
CA GLY A 84 -5.58 -3.47 12.51
C GLY A 84 -5.47 -1.95 12.66
N SER A 85 -4.54 -1.48 13.48
CA SER A 85 -4.21 -0.05 13.55
C SER A 85 -2.70 0.11 13.65
N ALA A 86 -2.15 1.10 12.94
CA ALA A 86 -0.74 1.44 12.94
C ALA A 86 -0.59 2.92 13.29
N PHE A 87 0.33 3.24 14.18
CA PHE A 87 0.58 4.62 14.58
C PHE A 87 1.83 5.11 13.86
N THR A 88 1.75 6.29 13.27
CA THR A 88 2.89 6.97 12.65
C THR A 88 2.90 8.42 13.09
N THR A 89 4.08 9.04 13.15
CA THR A 89 4.21 10.44 13.56
C THR A 89 4.97 11.16 12.47
N PHE A 90 4.36 12.21 11.94
CA PHE A 90 4.97 13.09 10.96
C PHE A 90 4.36 14.48 11.10
N ASN A 91 5.18 15.51 10.88
CA ASN A 91 4.74 16.90 10.87
C ASN A 91 4.36 17.28 9.44
N LEU A 92 3.12 17.75 9.25
CA LEU A 92 2.61 18.23 7.97
C LEU A 92 2.59 19.75 7.93
N SER A 93 2.93 20.33 6.77
CA SER A 93 2.70 21.72 6.39
C SER A 93 1.71 21.83 5.23
N PRO A 94 0.85 22.86 5.20
CA PRO A 94 -0.08 23.11 4.10
C PRO A 94 0.62 23.17 2.73
N ASP A 95 -0.15 22.85 1.68
CA ASP A 95 0.23 23.01 0.27
C ASP A 95 1.34 22.08 -0.26
N ASP A 96 2.08 21.40 0.61
CA ASP A 96 3.07 20.39 0.23
C ASP A 96 2.42 19.03 -0.09
N THR A 97 2.97 18.29 -1.05
CA THR A 97 2.54 16.90 -1.30
C THR A 97 3.34 15.94 -0.42
N TYR A 98 2.64 15.18 0.41
CA TYR A 98 3.22 14.17 1.30
C TYR A 98 2.96 12.77 0.78
N GLU A 99 3.93 11.88 0.96
CA GLU A 99 3.77 10.44 0.72
C GLU A 99 3.76 9.68 2.05
N TYR A 100 2.62 9.07 2.37
CA TYR A 100 2.50 8.09 3.43
C TYR A 100 2.73 6.69 2.84
N VAL A 101 3.62 5.91 3.45
CA VAL A 101 3.96 4.55 3.02
C VAL A 101 3.85 3.59 4.19
N GLN A 102 3.08 2.51 4.04
CA GLN A 102 2.90 1.52 5.09
C GLN A 102 2.68 0.13 4.52
N SER A 103 3.37 -0.85 5.09
CA SER A 103 3.13 -2.26 4.78
C SER A 103 2.26 -2.95 5.83
N VAL A 104 1.48 -3.93 5.37
CA VAL A 104 0.59 -4.75 6.20
C VAL A 104 0.94 -6.21 5.98
N GLU A 105 1.10 -6.96 7.07
CA GLU A 105 1.33 -8.40 7.00
C GLU A 105 0.01 -9.15 6.80
N ILE A 106 -0.02 -10.04 5.81
CA ILE A 106 -1.14 -10.92 5.52
C ILE A 106 -0.79 -12.29 6.07
N ALA A 107 -1.13 -12.54 7.33
CA ALA A 107 -0.75 -13.78 8.01
C ALA A 107 -1.31 -15.02 7.29
N ASP A 108 -0.60 -16.14 7.35
CA ASP A 108 -1.01 -17.40 6.72
C ASP A 108 -2.38 -17.92 7.22
N THR A 109 -2.80 -17.47 8.40
CA THR A 109 -4.10 -17.80 9.00
C THR A 109 -5.28 -17.02 8.42
N TYR A 110 -5.05 -15.98 7.62
CA TYR A 110 -6.13 -15.18 7.02
C TYR A 110 -6.92 -16.04 6.02
N PRO A 111 -8.26 -16.03 5.99
CA PRO A 111 -9.02 -16.87 5.06
C PRO A 111 -8.76 -16.48 3.60
N VAL A 112 -8.67 -17.47 2.70
CA VAL A 112 -8.68 -17.23 1.24
C VAL A 112 -10.09 -16.82 0.85
N VAL A 113 -10.21 -15.62 0.27
CA VAL A 113 -11.49 -15.00 -0.08
C VAL A 113 -11.32 -14.05 -1.25
N ASP A 114 -12.35 -13.95 -2.09
CA ASP A 114 -12.32 -13.09 -3.28
C ASP A 114 -12.83 -11.67 -3.05
N ASP A 115 -13.36 -11.36 -1.86
CA ASP A 115 -13.99 -10.06 -1.59
C ASP A 115 -13.68 -9.52 -0.19
N VAL A 116 -12.63 -8.71 -0.13
CA VAL A 116 -12.17 -7.99 1.05
C VAL A 116 -12.38 -6.51 0.79
N GLN A 117 -13.26 -5.87 1.54
CA GLN A 117 -13.30 -4.41 1.59
C GLN A 117 -12.29 -3.92 2.63
N VAL A 118 -11.31 -3.13 2.19
CA VAL A 118 -10.31 -2.50 3.05
C VAL A 118 -10.66 -1.03 3.20
N ASN A 119 -10.84 -0.58 4.45
CA ASN A 119 -11.02 0.83 4.78
C ASN A 119 -9.75 1.32 5.46
N TRP A 120 -9.09 2.29 4.84
CA TRP A 120 -7.85 2.87 5.34
C TRP A 120 -8.11 4.34 5.67
N ALA A 121 -7.84 4.73 6.91
CA ALA A 121 -8.00 6.11 7.36
C ALA A 121 -6.72 6.62 8.01
N LEU A 122 -6.33 7.85 7.68
CA LEU A 122 -5.41 8.65 8.48
C LEU A 122 -6.24 9.69 9.22
N THR A 123 -6.18 9.67 10.54
CA THR A 123 -6.90 10.60 11.40
C THR A 123 -5.92 11.45 12.19
N ASP A 124 -6.34 12.63 12.62
CA ASP A 124 -5.62 13.35 13.67
C ASP A 124 -5.46 12.47 14.93
N ALA A 125 -4.49 12.79 15.78
CA ALA A 125 -4.21 12.08 17.04
C ALA A 125 -5.41 12.02 17.98
N ASP A 126 -6.30 13.02 17.93
CA ASP A 126 -7.54 13.07 18.72
C ASP A 126 -8.70 12.27 18.07
N GLU A 127 -8.45 11.55 16.98
CA GLU A 127 -9.33 10.61 16.28
C GLU A 127 -10.67 11.17 15.75
N SER A 128 -10.91 12.48 15.85
CA SER A 128 -12.20 13.08 15.51
C SER A 128 -12.42 13.24 14.00
N THR A 129 -11.34 13.47 13.25
CA THR A 129 -11.40 13.86 11.84
C THR A 129 -10.58 12.91 10.97
N LYS A 130 -11.16 12.50 9.83
CA LYS A 130 -10.49 11.64 8.84
C LYS A 130 -9.84 12.52 7.79
N GLU A 131 -8.56 12.80 7.99
CA GLU A 131 -7.79 13.61 7.06
C GLU A 131 -7.64 12.94 5.71
N VAL A 132 -7.38 11.64 5.71
CA VAL A 132 -7.33 10.81 4.51
C VAL A 132 -8.18 9.58 4.75
N CYS A 133 -9.04 9.23 3.81
CA CYS A 133 -9.95 8.10 3.91
C CYS A 133 -10.13 7.44 2.55
N ILE A 134 -9.63 6.22 2.38
CA ILE A 134 -9.81 5.42 1.16
C ILE A 134 -10.45 4.08 1.45
N VAL A 135 -11.27 3.63 0.51
CA VAL A 135 -11.84 2.29 0.48
C VAL A 135 -11.48 1.63 -0.84
N PHE A 136 -10.92 0.43 -0.78
CA PHE A 136 -10.61 -0.36 -1.95
C PHE A 136 -10.94 -1.83 -1.73
N LEU A 137 -10.98 -2.59 -2.81
CA LEU A 137 -11.27 -4.02 -2.79
C LEU A 137 -9.99 -4.83 -2.94
N ALA A 138 -9.93 -5.96 -2.25
CA ALA A 138 -8.86 -6.92 -2.35
C ALA A 138 -9.42 -8.35 -2.35
N LYS A 139 -8.57 -9.30 -2.70
CA LYS A 139 -8.75 -10.73 -2.48
C LYS A 139 -7.52 -11.30 -1.80
N VAL A 140 -7.73 -12.29 -0.95
CA VAL A 140 -6.65 -13.04 -0.29
C VAL A 140 -6.51 -14.37 -1.00
N ILE A 141 -5.30 -14.67 -1.45
CA ILE A 141 -4.93 -15.94 -2.10
C ILE A 141 -3.88 -16.68 -1.26
N GLU A 142 -3.67 -17.96 -1.57
CA GLU A 142 -2.56 -18.76 -1.04
C GLU A 142 -1.19 -18.20 -1.43
#